data_AF-A0A0F3NRV0-F1
#
_entry.id   AF-A0A0F3NRV0-F1
#
_cell.length_a   1.000
_cell.length_b   1.000
_cell.length_c   1.000
_cell.angle_alpha   90.00
_cell.angle_beta   90.00
_cell.angle_gamma   90.00
#
_symmetry.space_group_name_H-M   'P 1'
#
loop_
_entity.id
_entity.type
_entity.pdbx_description
1 polymer ?
#
loop_
_entity_poly.entity_id
_entity_poly.type
_entity_poly.pdbx_seq_one_letter_code
_entity_poly.pdbx_strand_id
1 'polypeptide(L)'
;MRTKDENYRILVKKVYEKFKAYSYEIKQVQHYESVDYTDINKEEHGVDIPGIASFEQALKGYQLLIDCYLILSDNACLELEEMSYHINEMFKHRLYIDLADGFDRKYYKNLLSKRMDDIENKKAAYIAHVERAVFNREDGTIVDGKHATIVKYSKDDNGYYKIIYNAGYGIRKANMALQDKDELLKVAKITDYKNKRLNAYYSGIKYYIPEDISSTEEIEELITAELYDRAHQSSFNNPSAASTKLVTQQLYGNCTTRCIREALRDNIDEAVFRDLYCFITLVPYSSKLKMLE
;
A
#
# COMPACT_ATOMS: atom_id res chain seq x y z
N MET A 1 -6.63 -23.80 -15.74
CA MET A 1 -7.98 -24.22 -15.31
C MET A 1 -7.89 -24.98 -13.98
N ARG A 2 -8.13 -24.31 -12.84
CA ARG A 2 -8.39 -25.01 -11.56
C ARG A 2 -9.65 -25.86 -11.73
N THR A 3 -9.59 -27.14 -11.36
CA THR A 3 -10.76 -28.04 -11.42
C THR A 3 -11.90 -27.44 -10.60
N LYS A 4 -13.06 -27.25 -11.23
CA LYS A 4 -14.31 -26.74 -10.62
C LYS A 4 -14.93 -27.80 -9.70
N ASP A 5 -14.16 -28.23 -8.71
CA ASP A 5 -14.61 -29.17 -7.68
C ASP A 5 -15.49 -28.45 -6.63
N GLU A 6 -16.00 -29.24 -5.68
CA GLU A 6 -16.87 -28.72 -4.61
C GLU A 6 -16.18 -27.64 -3.75
N ASN A 7 -14.86 -27.75 -3.55
CA ASN A 7 -14.10 -26.76 -2.78
C ASN A 7 -14.03 -25.43 -3.51
N TYR A 8 -13.85 -25.46 -4.83
CA TYR A 8 -13.90 -24.25 -5.65
C TYR A 8 -15.26 -23.55 -5.56
N ARG A 9 -16.37 -24.31 -5.63
CA ARG A 9 -17.73 -23.75 -5.51
C ARG A 9 -17.99 -23.12 -4.15
N ILE A 10 -17.54 -23.77 -3.07
CA ILE A 10 -17.62 -23.24 -1.70
C ILE A 10 -16.83 -21.93 -1.58
N LEU A 11 -15.64 -21.87 -2.18
CA LEU A 11 -14.80 -20.66 -2.19
C LEU A 11 -15.49 -19.51 -2.93
N VAL A 12 -15.98 -19.75 -4.15
CA VAL A 12 -16.70 -18.75 -4.95
C VAL A 12 -17.88 -18.19 -4.18
N LYS A 13 -18.72 -19.06 -3.60
CA LYS A 13 -19.88 -18.64 -2.79
C LYS A 13 -19.47 -17.78 -1.60
N LYS A 14 -18.38 -18.14 -0.91
CA LYS A 14 -17.85 -17.36 0.21
C LYS A 14 -17.38 -15.97 -0.21
N VAL A 15 -16.73 -15.86 -1.37
CA VAL A 15 -16.32 -14.57 -1.92
C VAL A 15 -17.53 -13.77 -2.39
N TYR A 16 -18.50 -14.37 -3.07
CA TYR A 16 -19.75 -13.74 -3.47
C TYR A 16 -20.48 -13.07 -2.30
N GLU A 17 -20.69 -13.80 -1.19
CA GLU A 17 -21.37 -13.23 -0.02
C GLU A 17 -20.57 -12.10 0.64
N LYS A 18 -19.24 -12.22 0.71
CA LYS A 18 -18.40 -11.10 1.18
C LYS A 18 -18.45 -9.90 0.24
N PHE A 19 -18.48 -10.13 -1.08
CA PHE A 19 -18.55 -9.07 -2.08
C PHE A 19 -19.83 -8.23 -1.89
N LYS A 20 -20.96 -8.89 -1.57
CA LYS A 20 -22.21 -8.21 -1.20
C LYS A 20 -22.10 -7.47 0.13
N ALA A 21 -21.57 -8.12 1.16
CA ALA A 21 -21.49 -7.56 2.51
C ALA A 21 -20.63 -6.29 2.57
N TYR A 22 -19.56 -6.24 1.78
CA TYR A 22 -18.58 -5.14 1.76
C TYR A 22 -18.68 -4.30 0.47
N SER A 23 -19.90 -4.14 -0.06
CA SER A 23 -20.11 -3.43 -1.32
C SER A 23 -19.70 -1.96 -1.26
N TYR A 24 -19.74 -1.34 -0.07
CA TYR A 24 -19.33 0.05 0.12
C TYR A 24 -17.81 0.20 -0.03
N GLU A 25 -17.02 -0.61 0.69
CA GLU A 25 -15.56 -0.60 0.67
C GLU A 25 -15.03 -0.90 -0.73
N ILE A 26 -15.61 -1.88 -1.41
CA ILE A 26 -15.23 -2.24 -2.78
C ILE A 26 -15.47 -1.06 -3.73
N LYS A 27 -16.68 -0.47 -3.70
CA LYS A 27 -17.02 0.66 -4.58
C LYS A 27 -16.18 1.89 -4.28
N GLN A 28 -15.84 2.13 -3.02
CA GLN A 28 -14.98 3.25 -2.62
C GLN A 28 -13.57 3.09 -3.19
N VAL A 29 -12.96 1.89 -3.08
CA VAL A 29 -11.65 1.61 -3.71
C VAL A 29 -11.74 1.79 -5.23
N GLN A 30 -12.74 1.18 -5.88
CA GLN A 30 -12.90 1.33 -7.33
C GLN A 30 -13.04 2.80 -7.75
N HIS A 31 -13.80 3.60 -7.00
CA HIS A 31 -13.96 5.02 -7.28
C HIS A 31 -12.62 5.76 -7.23
N TYR A 32 -11.87 5.63 -6.14
CA TYR A 32 -10.57 6.30 -5.98
C TYR A 32 -9.57 5.88 -7.06
N GLU A 33 -9.56 4.59 -7.41
CA GLU A 33 -8.68 4.08 -8.46
C GLU A 33 -9.12 4.54 -9.86
N SER A 34 -10.42 4.63 -10.13
CA SER A 34 -10.93 5.17 -11.41
C SER A 34 -10.67 6.66 -11.58
N VAL A 35 -10.72 7.46 -10.50
CA VAL A 35 -10.31 8.87 -10.53
C VAL A 35 -8.84 8.95 -10.91
N ASP A 36 -7.95 8.25 -10.20
CA ASP A 36 -6.51 8.23 -10.51
C ASP A 36 -6.21 7.70 -11.93
N TYR A 37 -7.01 6.76 -12.45
CA TYR A 37 -6.85 6.21 -13.80
C TYR A 37 -7.20 7.23 -14.91
N THR A 38 -8.17 8.12 -14.67
CA THR A 38 -8.72 9.03 -15.69
C THR A 38 -8.15 10.44 -15.63
N ASP A 39 -7.55 10.86 -14.50
CA ASP A 39 -7.22 12.25 -14.19
C ASP A 39 -5.77 12.65 -14.55
N ILE A 40 -5.22 12.15 -15.66
CA ILE A 40 -3.83 12.43 -16.08
C ILE A 40 -3.65 13.91 -16.54
N ASN A 41 -4.74 14.69 -16.72
CA ASN A 41 -4.72 15.97 -17.44
C ASN A 41 -5.64 17.10 -16.92
N LYS A 42 -6.15 17.11 -15.68
CA LYS A 42 -6.94 18.27 -15.20
C LYS A 42 -6.36 18.96 -13.96
N GLU A 43 -6.53 20.28 -13.96
CA GLU A 43 -6.17 21.22 -12.90
C GLU A 43 -6.77 20.81 -11.56
N GLU A 44 -6.08 21.19 -10.48
CA GLU A 44 -6.43 21.00 -9.08
C GLU A 44 -7.90 21.36 -8.82
N HIS A 45 -8.78 20.37 -8.93
CA HIS A 45 -10.15 20.50 -8.47
C HIS A 45 -10.28 19.56 -7.30
N GLY A 46 -10.16 20.11 -6.08
CA GLY A 46 -10.56 19.44 -4.86
C GLY A 46 -12.04 19.12 -4.92
N VAL A 47 -12.38 18.00 -5.56
CA VAL A 47 -13.69 17.39 -5.41
C VAL A 47 -13.72 16.84 -3.99
N ASP A 48 -14.60 17.41 -3.18
CA ASP A 48 -14.88 16.95 -1.83
C ASP A 48 -15.63 15.61 -1.96
N ILE A 49 -14.87 14.54 -2.17
CA ILE A 49 -15.38 13.17 -2.22
C ILE A 49 -15.67 12.77 -0.78
N PRO A 50 -16.92 12.39 -0.43
CA PRO A 50 -17.27 12.09 0.94
C PRO A 50 -16.47 10.89 1.47
N GLY A 51 -15.63 11.15 2.47
CA GLY A 51 -14.98 10.13 3.30
C GLY A 51 -13.55 9.82 2.91
N ILE A 52 -12.59 10.23 3.76
CA ILE A 52 -11.24 9.66 3.78
C ILE A 52 -11.40 8.14 3.88
N ALA A 53 -10.89 7.38 2.91
CA ALA A 53 -10.87 5.93 3.03
C ALA A 53 -9.99 5.56 4.22
N SER A 54 -10.61 5.09 5.31
CA SER A 54 -9.87 4.59 6.46
C SER A 54 -9.00 3.41 6.02
N PHE A 55 -8.01 3.05 6.84
CA PHE A 55 -7.16 1.90 6.52
C PHE A 55 -8.00 0.64 6.30
N GLU A 56 -8.96 0.41 7.19
CA GLU A 56 -9.83 -0.74 7.22
C GLU A 56 -10.66 -0.84 5.93
N GLN A 57 -11.27 0.27 5.51
CA GLN A 57 -12.09 0.33 4.28
C GLN A 57 -11.26 0.02 3.04
N ALA A 58 -10.13 0.72 2.88
CA ALA A 58 -9.27 0.54 1.70
C ALA A 58 -8.65 -0.88 1.65
N LEU A 59 -8.13 -1.37 2.77
CA LEU A 59 -7.56 -2.72 2.86
C LEU A 59 -8.63 -3.77 2.57
N LYS A 60 -9.84 -3.61 3.11
CA LYS A 60 -10.92 -4.59 2.90
C LYS A 60 -11.41 -4.60 1.45
N GLY A 61 -11.60 -3.42 0.87
CA GLY A 61 -11.99 -3.27 -0.54
C GLY A 61 -10.97 -3.90 -1.48
N TYR A 62 -9.68 -3.59 -1.28
CA TYR A 62 -8.60 -4.19 -2.08
C TYR A 62 -8.51 -5.70 -1.92
N GLN A 63 -8.55 -6.21 -0.69
CA GLN A 63 -8.52 -7.65 -0.43
C GLN A 63 -9.60 -8.37 -1.26
N LEU A 64 -10.84 -7.89 -1.19
CA LEU A 64 -11.96 -8.55 -1.86
C LEU A 64 -11.89 -8.41 -3.38
N LEU A 65 -11.42 -7.27 -3.89
CA LEU A 65 -11.16 -7.10 -5.33
C LEU A 65 -10.10 -8.08 -5.84
N ILE A 66 -9.02 -8.28 -5.07
CA ILE A 66 -7.97 -9.24 -5.40
C ILE A 66 -8.49 -10.68 -5.29
N ASP A 67 -9.18 -11.03 -4.21
CA ASP A 67 -9.78 -12.37 -4.03
C ASP A 67 -10.75 -12.69 -5.18
N CYS A 68 -11.55 -11.71 -5.62
CA CYS A 68 -12.43 -11.83 -6.77
C CYS A 68 -11.65 -12.03 -8.08
N TYR A 69 -10.59 -11.24 -8.30
CA TYR A 69 -9.72 -11.39 -9.47
C TYR A 69 -9.04 -12.77 -9.50
N LEU A 70 -8.52 -13.26 -8.38
CA LEU A 70 -7.87 -14.57 -8.25
C LEU A 70 -8.82 -15.74 -8.54
N ILE A 71 -10.12 -15.53 -8.36
CA ILE A 71 -11.16 -16.52 -8.71
C ILE A 71 -11.51 -16.44 -10.20
N LEU A 72 -11.65 -15.24 -10.74
CA LEU A 72 -12.20 -15.03 -12.08
C LEU A 72 -11.16 -15.02 -13.19
N SER A 73 -9.90 -14.74 -12.88
CA SER A 73 -8.82 -14.59 -13.86
C SER A 73 -7.99 -15.87 -13.99
N ASP A 74 -7.59 -16.19 -15.22
CA ASP A 74 -6.58 -17.22 -15.50
C ASP A 74 -5.14 -16.73 -15.22
N ASN A 75 -4.95 -15.43 -14.96
CA ASN A 75 -3.66 -14.78 -14.67
C ASN A 75 -3.36 -14.70 -13.16
N ALA A 76 -3.97 -15.57 -12.34
CA ALA A 76 -3.69 -15.65 -10.92
C ALA A 76 -2.24 -16.14 -10.68
N CYS A 77 -1.48 -15.45 -9.82
CA CYS A 77 -0.12 -15.81 -9.45
C CYS A 77 0.07 -15.87 -7.94
N LEU A 78 1.13 -16.56 -7.50
CA LEU A 78 1.42 -16.77 -6.08
C LEU A 78 1.67 -15.45 -5.35
N GLU A 79 2.37 -14.52 -5.99
CA GLU A 79 2.70 -13.21 -5.44
C GLU A 79 1.42 -12.40 -5.15
N LEU A 80 0.40 -12.52 -5.99
CA LEU A 80 -0.88 -11.85 -5.77
C LEU A 80 -1.69 -12.51 -4.64
N GLU A 81 -1.61 -13.83 -4.50
CA GLU A 81 -2.19 -14.55 -3.35
C GLU A 81 -1.51 -14.12 -2.03
N GLU A 82 -0.19 -13.99 -2.02
CA GLU A 82 0.59 -13.49 -0.88
C GLU A 82 0.24 -12.04 -0.55
N MET A 83 0.08 -11.18 -1.56
CA MET A 83 -0.38 -9.80 -1.35
C MET A 83 -1.78 -9.75 -0.76
N SER A 84 -2.73 -10.58 -1.22
CA SER A 84 -4.07 -10.66 -0.61
C SER A 84 -3.99 -11.10 0.87
N TYR A 85 -3.13 -12.08 1.18
CA TYR A 85 -2.86 -12.49 2.55
C TYR A 85 -2.35 -11.32 3.40
N HIS A 86 -1.32 -10.60 2.94
CA HIS A 86 -0.76 -9.49 3.71
C HIS A 86 -1.74 -8.32 3.87
N ILE A 87 -2.55 -8.00 2.85
CA ILE A 87 -3.61 -6.99 2.97
C ILE A 87 -4.64 -7.39 4.04
N ASN A 88 -5.05 -8.65 4.06
CA ASN A 88 -5.97 -9.17 5.09
C ASN A 88 -5.35 -9.11 6.49
N GLU A 89 -4.05 -9.36 6.61
CA GLU A 89 -3.33 -9.28 7.88
C GLU A 89 -3.17 -7.84 8.37
N MET A 90 -2.93 -6.88 7.48
CA MET A 90 -2.98 -5.46 7.80
C MET A 90 -4.40 -5.02 8.20
N PHE A 91 -5.44 -5.51 7.52
CA PHE A 91 -6.84 -5.21 7.86
C PHE A 91 -7.18 -5.67 9.28
N LYS A 92 -6.83 -6.92 9.64
CA LYS A 92 -7.06 -7.46 10.98
C LYS A 92 -6.36 -6.65 12.06
N HIS A 93 -5.12 -6.23 11.80
CA HIS A 93 -4.36 -5.39 12.72
C HIS A 93 -5.04 -4.04 12.93
N ARG A 94 -5.42 -3.38 11.84
CA ARG A 94 -6.02 -2.05 11.86
C ARG A 94 -7.40 -2.04 12.54
N LEU A 95 -8.24 -3.02 12.21
CA LEU A 95 -9.50 -3.25 12.91
C LEU A 95 -9.29 -3.47 14.41
N TYR A 96 -8.21 -4.15 14.81
CA TYR A 96 -7.92 -4.37 16.21
C TYR A 96 -7.51 -3.08 16.94
N ILE A 97 -6.63 -2.26 16.33
CA ILE A 97 -6.25 -0.95 16.90
C ILE A 97 -7.50 -0.12 17.18
N ASP A 98 -8.41 -0.05 16.22
CA ASP A 98 -9.63 0.75 16.33
C ASP A 98 -10.60 0.22 17.40
N LEU A 99 -10.70 -1.10 17.54
CA LEU A 99 -11.63 -1.75 18.47
C LEU A 99 -11.09 -1.90 19.90
N ALA A 100 -9.77 -1.97 20.09
CA ALA A 100 -9.17 -2.37 21.36
C ALA A 100 -9.08 -1.23 22.39
N ASP A 101 -9.34 0.02 22.02
CA ASP A 101 -9.29 1.23 22.88
C ASP A 101 -8.06 1.28 23.83
N GLY A 102 -6.96 0.59 23.46
CA GLY A 102 -5.94 0.17 24.41
C GLY A 102 -4.96 -0.91 23.92
N PHE A 103 -3.87 -1.02 24.67
CA PHE A 103 -2.64 -1.76 24.33
C PHE A 103 -2.67 -3.20 24.90
N ASP A 104 -3.25 -4.17 24.20
CA ASP A 104 -3.11 -5.59 24.59
C ASP A 104 -1.72 -6.12 24.21
N ARG A 105 -0.78 -6.06 25.15
CA ARG A 105 0.60 -6.56 24.95
C ARG A 105 0.65 -8.00 24.43
N LYS A 106 -0.32 -8.86 24.78
CA LYS A 106 -0.34 -10.25 24.30
C LYS A 106 -0.70 -10.31 22.82
N TYR A 107 -1.68 -9.52 22.39
CA TYR A 107 -2.04 -9.41 20.97
C TYR A 107 -0.85 -8.90 20.15
N TYR A 108 -0.22 -7.80 20.57
CA TYR A 108 0.91 -7.24 19.85
C TYR A 108 2.11 -8.19 19.80
N LYS A 109 2.38 -8.93 20.87
CA LYS A 109 3.41 -9.99 20.85
C LYS A 109 3.10 -11.07 19.80
N ASN A 110 1.85 -11.49 19.69
CA ASN A 110 1.43 -12.44 18.65
C ASN A 110 1.55 -11.84 17.25
N LEU A 111 1.19 -10.56 17.10
CA LEU A 111 1.25 -9.86 15.83
C LEU A 111 2.70 -9.69 15.37
N LEU A 112 3.59 -9.27 16.27
CA LEU A 112 5.02 -9.17 16.05
C LEU A 112 5.61 -10.52 15.65
N SER A 113 5.34 -11.57 16.43
CA SER A 113 5.81 -12.93 16.13
C SER A 113 5.39 -13.37 14.72
N LYS A 114 4.15 -13.05 14.33
CA LYS A 114 3.66 -13.32 12.98
C LYS A 114 4.36 -12.49 11.91
N ARG A 115 4.70 -11.21 12.16
CA ARG A 115 5.44 -10.39 11.20
C ARG A 115 6.88 -10.86 11.03
N MET A 116 7.53 -11.28 12.11
CA MET A 116 8.86 -11.89 12.04
C MET A 116 8.83 -13.21 11.25
N ASP A 117 7.83 -14.06 11.51
CA ASP A 117 7.60 -15.28 10.73
C ASP A 117 7.34 -15.00 9.24
N ASP A 118 6.49 -14.01 8.94
CA ASP A 118 6.23 -13.56 7.56
C ASP A 118 7.54 -13.07 6.87
N ILE A 119 8.41 -12.33 7.55
CA ILE A 119 9.70 -11.89 6.98
C ILE A 119 10.60 -13.09 6.67
N GLU A 120 10.76 -14.02 7.60
CA GLU A 120 11.69 -15.14 7.46
C GLU A 120 11.16 -16.21 6.49
N ASN A 121 9.86 -16.51 6.52
CA ASN A 121 9.26 -17.62 5.77
C ASN A 121 8.52 -17.19 4.49
N LYS A 122 8.03 -15.94 4.42
CA LYS A 122 7.36 -15.36 3.24
C LYS A 122 8.17 -14.25 2.59
N LYS A 123 9.42 -14.04 3.04
CA LYS A 123 10.38 -13.03 2.57
C LYS A 123 9.95 -11.59 2.81
N ALA A 124 8.73 -11.33 3.29
CA ALA A 124 8.22 -9.99 3.50
C ALA A 124 7.10 -9.97 4.53
N ALA A 125 7.03 -8.88 5.28
CA ALA A 125 5.85 -8.51 6.06
C ALA A 125 5.41 -7.10 5.71
N TYR A 126 4.11 -6.86 5.73
CA TYR A 126 3.54 -5.54 5.44
C TYR A 126 2.79 -5.01 6.65
N ILE A 127 2.97 -3.72 6.90
CA ILE A 127 2.36 -2.99 8.00
C ILE A 127 1.69 -1.75 7.41
N ALA A 128 0.40 -1.61 7.67
CA ALA A 128 -0.29 -0.34 7.51
C ALA A 128 0.16 0.56 8.66
N HIS A 129 0.72 1.74 8.36
CA HIS A 129 1.30 2.67 9.33
C HIS A 129 0.76 4.10 9.12
N VAL A 130 0.39 4.79 10.19
CA VAL A 130 0.08 6.22 10.16
C VAL A 130 1.35 7.01 10.45
N GLU A 131 1.93 7.57 9.41
CA GLU A 131 3.04 8.52 9.53
C GLU A 131 2.51 9.86 10.05
N ARG A 132 3.23 10.47 10.99
CA ARG A 132 2.93 11.83 11.45
C ARG A 132 3.86 12.81 10.76
N ALA A 133 3.33 13.51 9.76
CA ALA A 133 4.06 14.54 9.04
C ALA A 133 3.83 15.91 9.69
N VAL A 134 4.88 16.46 10.31
CA VAL A 134 4.91 17.86 10.74
C VAL A 134 5.69 18.66 9.71
N PHE A 135 5.06 19.65 9.06
CA PHE A 135 5.75 20.49 8.09
C PHE A 135 5.36 21.96 8.19
N ASN A 136 6.33 22.82 7.87
CA ASN A 136 6.11 24.24 7.74
C ASN A 136 5.65 24.55 6.32
N ARG A 137 4.51 25.23 6.20
CA ARG A 137 4.11 25.91 4.97
C ARG A 137 5.04 27.11 4.73
N GLU A 138 5.06 27.60 3.49
CA GLU A 138 5.85 28.78 3.10
C GLU A 138 5.48 30.04 3.89
N ASP A 139 4.25 30.10 4.42
CA ASP A 139 3.76 31.17 5.29
C ASP A 139 4.18 31.01 6.77
N GLY A 140 4.97 29.98 7.10
CA GLY A 140 5.44 29.69 8.46
C GLY A 140 4.46 28.85 9.30
N THR A 141 3.31 28.45 8.78
CA THR A 141 2.34 27.62 9.50
C THR A 141 2.84 26.18 9.63
N ILE A 142 2.87 25.67 10.87
CA ILE A 142 3.10 24.25 11.13
C ILE A 142 1.79 23.48 10.86
N VAL A 143 1.82 22.56 9.90
CA VAL A 143 0.77 21.58 9.67
C VAL A 143 1.21 20.27 10.29
N ASP A 144 0.42 19.77 11.25
CA ASP A 144 0.53 18.41 11.79
C ASP A 144 -0.52 17.53 11.11
N GLY A 145 -0.07 16.72 10.16
CA GLY A 145 -0.91 15.83 9.37
C GLY A 145 -0.61 14.38 9.69
N LYS A 146 -1.66 13.59 9.91
CA LYS A 146 -1.58 12.12 9.86
C LYS A 146 -1.66 11.66 8.41
N HIS A 147 -0.82 10.71 8.02
CA HIS A 147 -0.73 10.23 6.66
C HIS A 147 -0.61 8.71 6.60
N ALA A 148 -1.50 8.05 5.86
CA ALA A 148 -1.45 6.60 5.70
C ALA A 148 -0.28 6.17 4.81
N THR A 149 0.48 5.18 5.26
CA THR A 149 1.57 4.54 4.52
C THR A 149 1.47 3.02 4.62
N ILE A 150 2.06 2.31 3.65
CA ILE A 150 2.30 0.87 3.75
C ILE A 150 3.80 0.66 3.86
N VAL A 151 4.24 0.00 4.91
CA VAL A 151 5.64 -0.34 5.16
C VAL A 151 5.84 -1.82 4.90
N LYS A 152 6.74 -2.16 3.98
CA LYS A 152 7.24 -3.52 3.78
C LYS A 152 8.53 -3.70 4.55
N TYR A 153 8.59 -4.70 5.40
CA TYR A 153 9.83 -5.22 5.98
C TYR A 153 10.26 -6.47 5.22
N SER A 154 11.57 -6.61 5.01
CA SER A 154 12.16 -7.77 4.36
C SER A 154 13.64 -7.89 4.75
N LYS A 155 14.28 -8.96 4.31
CA LYS A 155 15.67 -9.30 4.64
C LYS A 155 16.36 -9.82 3.38
N ASP A 156 17.54 -9.28 3.11
CA ASP A 156 18.44 -9.73 2.04
C ASP A 156 19.83 -10.05 2.63
N ASP A 157 20.81 -10.34 1.78
CA ASP A 157 22.18 -10.67 2.20
C ASP A 157 22.86 -9.52 2.96
N ASN A 158 22.39 -8.28 2.76
CA ASN A 158 22.89 -7.08 3.46
C ASN A 158 22.09 -6.78 4.75
N GLY A 159 21.22 -7.70 5.18
CA GLY A 159 20.44 -7.60 6.41
C GLY A 159 19.00 -7.16 6.19
N TYR A 160 18.38 -6.66 7.26
CA TYR A 160 17.00 -6.21 7.20
C TYR A 160 16.91 -4.85 6.51
N TYR A 161 15.81 -4.65 5.79
CA TYR A 161 15.47 -3.38 5.19
C TYR A 161 13.97 -3.17 5.26
N LYS A 162 13.57 -1.90 5.10
CA LYS A 162 12.17 -1.55 4.88
C LYS A 162 11.98 -0.72 3.63
N ILE A 163 10.81 -0.86 3.01
CA ILE A 163 10.35 0.00 1.93
C ILE A 163 9.07 0.68 2.42
N ILE A 164 9.04 2.00 2.37
CA ILE A 164 7.82 2.76 2.65
C ILE A 164 7.19 3.12 1.31
N TYR A 165 5.98 2.65 1.07
CA TYR A 165 5.16 3.01 -0.09
C TYR A 165 4.23 4.15 0.32
N ASN A 166 4.52 5.36 -0.19
CA ASN A 166 3.63 6.51 -0.34
C ASN A 166 4.45 7.77 -0.72
N ALA A 167 4.71 8.01 -2.00
CA ALA A 167 5.53 9.16 -2.42
C ALA A 167 4.83 10.53 -2.37
N GLY A 168 3.62 10.62 -1.80
CA GLY A 168 2.93 11.89 -1.59
C GLY A 168 3.50 12.69 -0.42
N TYR A 169 2.60 13.25 0.39
CA TYR A 169 2.97 14.09 1.53
C TYR A 169 3.77 13.35 2.64
N GLY A 170 3.68 12.02 2.75
CA GLY A 170 4.22 11.24 3.88
C GLY A 170 5.72 10.96 3.89
N ILE A 171 6.37 10.77 2.73
CA ILE A 171 7.82 10.45 2.64
C ILE A 171 8.60 11.63 2.02
N ARG A 172 8.04 12.84 2.15
CA ARG A 172 8.45 14.02 1.39
C ARG A 172 9.93 14.37 1.62
N LYS A 173 10.46 14.25 2.84
CA LYS A 173 11.86 14.63 3.13
C LYS A 173 12.88 13.75 2.41
N ALA A 174 12.71 12.42 2.47
CA ALA A 174 13.62 11.50 1.79
C ALA A 174 13.41 11.51 0.27
N ASN A 175 12.17 11.61 -0.20
CA ASN A 175 11.91 11.82 -1.63
C ASN A 175 12.53 13.12 -2.14
N MET A 176 12.41 14.24 -1.42
CA MET A 176 13.05 15.51 -1.79
C MET A 176 14.57 15.42 -1.82
N ALA A 177 15.18 14.64 -0.93
CA ALA A 177 16.62 14.38 -0.98
C ALA A 177 17.03 13.57 -2.23
N LEU A 178 16.12 12.77 -2.79
CA LEU A 178 16.29 11.96 -3.99
C LEU A 178 15.75 12.65 -5.27
N GLN A 179 15.25 13.88 -5.19
CA GLN A 179 14.69 14.63 -6.32
C GLN A 179 15.78 15.20 -7.24
N ASP A 180 16.64 14.35 -7.78
CA ASP A 180 17.39 14.74 -8.97
C ASP A 180 16.44 14.68 -10.18
N LYS A 181 16.12 15.85 -10.73
CA LYS A 181 15.20 16.00 -11.86
C LYS A 181 15.65 15.16 -13.06
N ASP A 182 16.94 15.15 -13.39
CA ASP A 182 17.45 14.43 -14.56
C ASP A 182 17.40 12.92 -14.34
N GLU A 183 17.64 12.43 -13.12
CA GLU A 183 17.44 11.02 -12.79
C GLU A 183 15.98 10.61 -12.83
N LEU A 184 15.07 11.41 -12.25
CA LEU A 184 13.63 11.14 -12.29
C LEU A 184 13.12 11.06 -13.74
N LEU A 185 13.57 11.95 -14.61
CA LEU A 185 13.19 11.95 -16.02
C LEU A 185 13.73 10.75 -16.79
N LYS A 186 14.96 10.32 -16.50
CA LYS A 186 15.53 9.07 -17.04
C LYS A 186 14.72 7.86 -16.60
N VAL A 187 14.41 7.77 -15.30
CA VAL A 187 13.61 6.71 -14.70
C VAL A 187 12.20 6.65 -15.31
N ALA A 188 11.57 7.81 -15.48
CA ALA A 188 10.25 7.93 -16.09
C ALA A 188 10.24 7.78 -17.62
N LYS A 189 11.42 7.70 -18.27
CA LYS A 189 11.59 7.71 -19.73
C LYS A 189 10.90 8.92 -20.40
N ILE A 190 10.85 10.07 -19.72
CA ILE A 190 10.22 11.29 -20.21
C ILE A 190 11.28 12.12 -20.95
N THR A 191 11.06 12.35 -22.25
CA THR A 191 11.98 13.12 -23.10
C THR A 191 11.50 14.54 -23.41
N ASP A 192 10.21 14.85 -23.20
CA ASP A 192 9.59 16.16 -23.46
C ASP A 192 9.08 16.84 -22.18
N TYR A 193 9.98 17.56 -21.50
CA TYR A 193 9.73 18.14 -20.17
C TYR A 193 10.34 19.54 -19.97
N LYS A 194 11.01 20.09 -21.00
CA LYS A 194 11.89 21.28 -20.85
C LYS A 194 11.18 22.50 -20.25
N ASN A 195 9.85 22.58 -20.38
CA ASN A 195 9.03 23.69 -19.86
C ASN A 195 8.02 23.30 -18.77
N LYS A 196 8.12 22.09 -18.17
CA LYS A 196 7.18 21.62 -17.14
C LYS A 196 7.84 21.53 -15.75
N ARG A 197 7.10 21.94 -14.71
CA ARG A 197 7.45 21.57 -13.32
C ARG A 197 7.16 20.08 -13.14
N LEU A 198 8.18 19.32 -12.72
CA LEU A 198 8.04 17.90 -12.46
C LEU A 198 7.61 17.70 -11.00
N ASN A 199 6.32 17.49 -10.75
CA ASN A 199 5.80 17.12 -9.44
C ASN A 199 5.70 15.59 -9.34
N ALA A 200 6.83 14.91 -9.56
CA ALA A 200 6.92 13.46 -9.54
C ALA A 200 7.89 12.99 -8.44
N TYR A 201 7.58 11.84 -7.86
CA TYR A 201 8.27 11.26 -6.71
C TYR A 201 8.37 9.73 -6.88
N TYR A 202 9.37 9.10 -6.26
CA TYR A 202 9.55 7.65 -6.29
C TYR A 202 8.46 6.96 -5.47
N SER A 203 7.71 6.02 -6.08
CA SER A 203 6.56 5.35 -5.44
C SER A 203 6.88 4.67 -4.10
N GLY A 204 8.10 4.18 -3.94
CA GLY A 204 8.61 3.59 -2.72
C GLY A 204 10.05 4.00 -2.42
N ILE A 205 10.34 4.23 -1.14
CA ILE A 205 11.69 4.54 -0.65
C ILE A 205 12.21 3.39 0.21
N LYS A 206 13.38 2.87 -0.14
CA LYS A 206 14.08 1.80 0.58
C LYS A 206 15.03 2.40 1.61
N TYR A 207 15.01 1.82 2.81
CA TYR A 207 15.92 2.11 3.91
C TYR A 207 16.54 0.80 4.38
N TYR A 208 17.87 0.74 4.38
CA TYR A 208 18.56 -0.32 5.09
C TYR A 208 18.54 -0.03 6.58
N ILE A 209 18.41 -1.08 7.38
CA ILE A 209 18.52 -0.98 8.82
C ILE A 209 20.02 -0.99 9.15
N PRO A 210 20.55 0.04 9.84
CA PRO A 210 21.98 0.18 10.12
C PRO A 210 22.65 -1.10 10.65
N GLU A 211 23.90 -1.38 10.24
CA GLU A 211 24.64 -2.59 10.64
C GLU A 211 24.89 -2.70 12.15
N ASP A 212 24.88 -1.58 12.88
CA ASP A 212 24.98 -1.54 14.33
C ASP A 212 23.70 -2.04 15.04
N ILE A 213 22.57 -2.06 14.32
CA ILE A 213 21.39 -2.83 14.71
C ILE A 213 21.67 -4.29 14.34
N SER A 214 22.23 -5.01 15.31
CA SER A 214 22.84 -6.32 15.11
C SER A 214 22.00 -7.47 15.69
N SER A 215 20.95 -7.14 16.44
CA SER A 215 20.10 -8.13 17.10
C SER A 215 18.68 -8.20 16.53
N THR A 216 18.10 -9.40 16.55
CA THR A 216 16.67 -9.61 16.23
C THR A 216 15.76 -8.79 17.15
N GLU A 217 16.17 -8.54 18.40
CA GLU A 217 15.41 -7.77 19.39
C GLU A 217 15.21 -6.30 18.96
N GLU A 218 16.24 -5.66 18.42
CA GLU A 218 16.14 -4.28 17.92
C GLU A 218 15.23 -4.18 16.69
N ILE A 219 15.26 -5.17 15.79
CA ILE A 219 14.32 -5.26 14.66
C ILE A 219 12.89 -5.41 15.15
N GLU A 220 12.70 -6.27 16.15
CA GLU A 220 11.40 -6.48 16.79
C GLU A 220 10.87 -5.19 17.43
N GLU A 221 11.72 -4.39 18.08
CA GLU A 221 11.36 -3.08 18.62
C GLU A 221 10.94 -2.10 17.53
N LEU A 222 11.64 -2.05 16.39
CA LEU A 222 11.29 -1.18 15.27
C LEU A 222 9.93 -1.56 14.67
N ILE A 223 9.71 -2.85 14.41
CA ILE A 223 8.42 -3.36 13.90
C ILE A 223 7.31 -3.08 14.91
N THR A 224 7.59 -3.28 16.20
CA THR A 224 6.64 -2.97 17.28
C THR A 224 6.28 -1.49 17.28
N ALA A 225 7.26 -0.59 17.13
CA ALA A 225 7.01 0.85 17.06
C ALA A 225 6.14 1.22 15.84
N GLU A 226 6.37 0.60 14.68
CA GLU A 226 5.53 0.81 13.48
C GLU A 226 4.09 0.33 13.70
N LEU A 227 3.93 -0.87 14.30
CA LEU A 227 2.61 -1.41 14.63
C LEU A 227 1.82 -0.48 15.57
N TYR A 228 2.51 0.32 16.37
CA TYR A 228 1.91 1.29 17.28
C TYR A 228 1.73 2.70 16.73
N ASP A 229 2.07 2.93 15.46
CA ASP A 229 2.13 4.28 14.88
C ASP A 229 3.05 5.23 15.69
N ARG A 230 4.13 4.67 16.27
CA ARG A 230 5.13 5.38 17.09
C ARG A 230 6.51 5.43 16.46
N ALA A 231 6.71 4.75 15.34
CA ALA A 231 7.97 4.81 14.62
C ALA A 231 8.23 6.26 14.16
N HIS A 232 9.45 6.73 14.37
CA HIS A 232 9.92 7.98 13.79
C HIS A 232 10.86 7.66 12.63
N GLN A 233 10.68 8.32 11.48
CA GLN A 233 11.55 8.17 10.31
C GLN A 233 13.04 8.47 10.59
N SER A 234 13.37 9.07 11.74
CA SER A 234 14.73 9.47 12.15
C SER A 234 15.70 8.32 12.44
N SER A 235 15.25 7.06 12.46
CA SER A 235 16.13 5.91 12.80
C SER A 235 16.81 5.25 11.59
N PHE A 236 16.62 5.74 10.37
CA PHE A 236 17.15 5.09 9.17
C PHE A 236 17.97 6.03 8.29
N ASN A 237 19.20 5.61 7.98
CA ASN A 237 20.15 6.36 7.17
C ASN A 237 20.11 5.90 5.70
N ASN A 238 20.55 6.77 4.79
CA ASN A 238 20.77 6.47 3.36
C ASN A 238 19.53 5.97 2.59
N PRO A 239 18.47 6.79 2.44
CA PRO A 239 17.34 6.42 1.61
C PRO A 239 17.78 6.18 0.16
N SER A 240 17.17 5.20 -0.49
CA SER A 240 17.31 4.96 -1.93
C SER A 240 15.95 4.71 -2.57
N ALA A 241 15.84 4.93 -3.88
CA ALA A 241 14.61 4.59 -4.60
C ALA A 241 14.41 3.06 -4.60
N ALA A 242 13.28 2.60 -4.05
CA ALA A 242 12.91 1.18 -4.08
C ALA A 242 12.30 0.76 -5.42
N SER A 243 11.77 1.75 -6.16
CA SER A 243 11.05 1.54 -7.41
C SER A 243 11.55 2.49 -8.48
N THR A 244 11.51 2.01 -9.73
CA THR A 244 11.68 2.85 -10.92
C THR A 244 10.37 3.49 -11.37
N LYS A 245 9.27 3.27 -10.63
CA LYS A 245 7.98 3.86 -10.93
C LYS A 245 7.86 5.19 -10.20
N LEU A 246 7.40 6.20 -10.94
CA LEU A 246 7.10 7.51 -10.37
C LEU A 246 5.60 7.68 -10.17
N VAL A 247 5.26 8.46 -9.16
CA VAL A 247 3.89 8.92 -8.89
C VAL A 247 3.87 10.43 -8.75
N THR A 248 2.73 11.03 -9.06
CA THR A 248 2.48 12.45 -8.83
C THR A 248 1.99 12.69 -7.41
N GLN A 249 2.04 13.96 -7.00
CA GLN A 249 1.44 14.41 -5.76
C GLN A 249 0.00 13.91 -5.63
N GLN A 250 -0.32 13.48 -4.41
CA GLN A 250 -1.63 12.93 -4.11
C GLN A 250 -2.71 14.00 -4.01
N LEU A 251 -3.89 13.68 -4.54
CA LEU A 251 -5.13 14.45 -4.41
C LEU A 251 -6.19 13.60 -3.70
N TYR A 252 -7.21 14.21 -3.10
CA TYR A 252 -8.45 13.54 -2.63
C TYR A 252 -8.36 12.59 -1.42
N GLY A 253 -7.32 12.62 -0.59
CA GLY A 253 -7.29 11.83 0.66
C GLY A 253 -7.24 10.30 0.46
N ASN A 254 -6.97 9.82 -0.75
CA ASN A 254 -6.88 8.41 -1.12
C ASN A 254 -5.53 7.73 -0.75
N CYS A 255 -4.92 8.09 0.38
CA CYS A 255 -3.50 7.80 0.64
C CYS A 255 -3.29 6.30 0.78
N THR A 256 -4.17 5.64 1.51
CA THR A 256 -4.15 4.20 1.69
C THR A 256 -4.26 3.44 0.36
N THR A 257 -5.21 3.80 -0.51
CA THR A 257 -5.43 3.06 -1.76
C THR A 257 -4.22 3.18 -2.68
N ARG A 258 -3.63 4.37 -2.79
CA ARG A 258 -2.39 4.58 -3.55
C ARG A 258 -1.23 3.76 -2.99
N CYS A 259 -1.05 3.71 -1.68
CA CYS A 259 0.02 2.88 -1.09
C CYS A 259 -0.14 1.40 -1.44
N ILE A 260 -1.37 0.88 -1.34
CA ILE A 260 -1.67 -0.51 -1.67
C ILE A 260 -1.41 -0.74 -3.16
N ARG A 261 -1.84 0.17 -4.03
CA ARG A 261 -1.56 0.10 -5.47
C ARG A 261 -0.07 0.03 -5.77
N GLU A 262 0.73 0.94 -5.20
CA GLU A 262 2.17 0.96 -5.48
C GLU A 262 2.88 -0.26 -4.86
N ALA A 263 2.46 -0.70 -3.68
CA ALA A 263 2.95 -1.95 -3.10
C ALA A 263 2.62 -3.16 -3.99
N LEU A 264 1.41 -3.24 -4.57
CA LEU A 264 1.07 -4.27 -5.55
C LEU A 264 1.97 -4.15 -6.79
N ARG A 265 2.08 -2.95 -7.35
CA ARG A 265 2.85 -2.68 -8.58
C ARG A 265 4.32 -3.07 -8.48
N ASP A 266 4.92 -2.89 -7.32
CA ASP A 266 6.34 -3.19 -7.10
C ASP A 266 6.60 -4.65 -6.73
N ASN A 267 5.56 -5.43 -6.39
CA ASN A 267 5.71 -6.79 -5.85
C ASN A 267 5.00 -7.89 -6.65
N ILE A 268 4.31 -7.56 -7.74
CA ILE A 268 3.75 -8.53 -8.69
C ILE A 268 4.20 -8.20 -10.12
N ASP A 269 4.11 -9.18 -11.02
CA ASP A 269 4.47 -8.99 -12.43
C ASP A 269 3.69 -7.83 -13.08
N GLU A 270 4.36 -7.07 -13.97
CA GLU A 270 3.77 -5.87 -14.56
C GLU A 270 2.51 -6.18 -15.40
N ALA A 271 2.46 -7.32 -16.09
CA ALA A 271 1.29 -7.70 -16.88
C ALA A 271 0.12 -8.10 -15.95
N VAL A 272 0.40 -8.85 -14.89
CA VAL A 272 -0.61 -9.20 -13.87
C VAL A 272 -1.14 -7.95 -13.17
N PHE A 273 -0.26 -7.02 -12.79
CA PHE A 273 -0.66 -5.75 -12.20
C PHE A 273 -1.55 -4.94 -13.12
N ARG A 274 -1.20 -4.81 -14.41
CA ARG A 274 -2.01 -4.07 -15.38
C ARG A 274 -3.39 -4.68 -15.56
N ASP A 275 -3.48 -6.01 -15.66
CA ASP A 275 -4.75 -6.71 -15.80
C ASP A 275 -5.62 -6.55 -14.54
N LEU A 276 -5.05 -6.76 -13.35
CA LEU A 276 -5.72 -6.49 -12.07
C LEU A 276 -6.19 -5.04 -11.97
N TYR A 277 -5.36 -4.08 -12.39
CA TYR A 277 -5.69 -2.66 -12.29
C TYR A 277 -6.84 -2.29 -13.22
N CYS A 278 -6.83 -2.76 -14.47
CA CYS A 278 -7.95 -2.64 -15.40
C CYS A 278 -9.21 -3.32 -14.85
N PHE A 279 -9.08 -4.51 -14.25
CA PHE A 279 -10.18 -5.19 -13.60
C PHE A 279 -10.80 -4.32 -12.50
N ILE A 280 -9.98 -3.72 -11.64
CA ILE A 280 -10.43 -2.82 -10.56
C ILE A 280 -11.13 -1.57 -11.13
N THR A 281 -10.51 -0.88 -12.10
CA THR A 281 -10.94 0.46 -12.53
C THR A 281 -11.98 0.47 -13.64
N LEU A 282 -12.02 -0.55 -14.51
CA LEU A 282 -12.86 -0.56 -15.71
C LEU A 282 -14.06 -1.50 -15.61
N VAL A 283 -13.94 -2.61 -14.88
CA VAL A 283 -15.06 -3.56 -14.75
C VAL A 283 -16.02 -3.07 -13.66
N PRO A 284 -17.32 -2.85 -13.93
CA PRO A 284 -18.24 -2.40 -12.90
C PRO A 284 -18.42 -3.41 -11.75
N TYR A 285 -18.65 -2.92 -10.53
CA TYR A 285 -18.97 -3.76 -9.36
C TYR A 285 -20.07 -4.78 -9.67
N SER A 286 -21.15 -4.34 -10.34
CA SER A 286 -22.29 -5.19 -10.69
C SER A 286 -21.92 -6.32 -11.65
N SER A 287 -20.99 -6.09 -12.58
CA SER A 287 -20.48 -7.12 -13.48
C SER A 287 -19.64 -8.15 -12.73
N LYS A 288 -18.74 -7.71 -11.84
CA LYS A 288 -17.96 -8.61 -10.98
C LYS A 288 -18.86 -9.49 -10.12
N LEU A 289 -19.91 -8.90 -9.54
CA LEU A 289 -20.86 -9.63 -8.71
C LEU A 289 -21.61 -10.71 -9.51
N LYS A 290 -22.04 -10.39 -10.73
CA LYS A 290 -22.67 -11.37 -11.65
C LYS A 290 -21.74 -12.49 -12.09
N MET A 291 -20.44 -12.21 -12.22
CA MET A 291 -19.43 -13.23 -12.57
C MET A 291 -19.16 -14.22 -11.43
N LEU A 292 -19.45 -13.82 -10.18
CA LEU A 292 -19.31 -14.66 -8.99
C LEU A 292 -20.56 -15.47 -8.65
N GLU A 293 -21.71 -15.14 -9.26
CA GLU A 293 -23.01 -15.82 -9.07
C GLU A 293 -23.07 -17.12 -9.89
#